data_AF-A0A8S3E5C3-F1
#
_entry.id   AF-A0A8S3E5C3-F1
#
_cell.length_a   1.000
_cell.length_b   1.000
_cell.length_c   1.000
_cell.angle_alpha   90.00
_cell.angle_beta   90.00
_cell.angle_gamma   90.00
#
_symmetry.space_group_name_H-M   'P 1'
#
loop_
_entity.id
_entity.type
_entity.pdbx_description
1 polymer ?
#
loop_
_entity_poly.entity_id
_entity_poly.type
_entity_poly.pdbx_seq_one_letter_code
_entity_poly.pdbx_strand_id
1 'polypeptide(L)'
;IQVQILATFNSPLISLDAALLRPGRLVAQYCFPSTLNIENARCLADSIGVSKLDQITEPLPLANIYAMRDENVVEEQDDSISSTCRKCKSSTVHQEAAEEE
;
A
#
# COMPACT_ATOMS: atom_id res chain seq x y z
N ILE A 1 26.47 -24.92 -7.36
CA ILE A 1 25.94 -23.80 -6.56
C ILE A 1 24.45 -23.72 -6.85
N GLN A 2 23.60 -23.72 -5.82
CA GLN A 2 22.15 -23.62 -5.97
C GLN A 2 21.72 -22.28 -5.36
N VAL A 3 21.30 -21.34 -6.20
CA VAL A 3 20.85 -20.01 -5.77
C VAL A 3 19.34 -19.93 -5.93
N GLN A 4 18.66 -19.44 -4.91
CA GLN A 4 17.23 -19.14 -4.94
C GLN A 4 17.06 -17.63 -4.84
N ILE A 5 16.14 -17.07 -5.62
CA ILE A 5 15.88 -15.63 -5.67
C ILE A 5 14.49 -15.39 -5.08
N LEU A 6 14.42 -14.56 -4.04
CA LEU A 6 13.18 -14.01 -3.51
C LEU A 6 13.06 -12.57 -3.97
N ALA A 7 11.97 -12.25 -4.68
CA ALA A 7 11.68 -10.90 -5.14
C ALA A 7 10.34 -10.44 -4.55
N THR A 8 10.33 -9.25 -3.95
CA THR A 8 9.13 -8.62 -3.37
C THR A 8 8.76 -7.39 -4.17
N PHE A 9 7.48 -7.24 -4.47
CA PHE A 9 6.95 -6.12 -5.24
C PHE A 9 5.82 -5.48 -4.48
N ASN A 10 5.86 -4.15 -4.35
CA ASN A 10 4.75 -3.35 -3.78
C ASN A 10 3.82 -2.82 -4.89
N SER A 11 3.97 -3.32 -6.12
CA SER A 11 3.23 -2.89 -7.30
C SER A 11 2.40 -4.05 -7.87
N PRO A 12 1.30 -3.76 -8.59
CA PRO A 12 0.50 -4.81 -9.20
C PRO A 12 1.33 -5.57 -10.26
N LEU A 13 1.10 -6.88 -10.38
CA LEU A 13 1.85 -7.75 -11.30
C LEU A 13 1.83 -7.25 -12.76
N ILE A 14 0.77 -6.56 -13.19
CA ILE A 14 0.63 -6.00 -14.54
C ILE A 14 1.63 -4.88 -14.85
N SER A 15 2.17 -4.23 -13.81
CA SER A 15 3.17 -3.16 -13.96
C SER A 15 4.60 -3.71 -14.14
N LEU A 16 4.80 -5.00 -13.89
CA LEU A 16 6.10 -5.64 -14.04
C LEU A 16 6.38 -5.95 -15.50
N ASP A 17 7.68 -6.01 -15.84
CA ASP A 17 8.10 -6.45 -17.17
C ASP A 17 7.62 -7.89 -17.43
N ALA A 18 6.92 -8.08 -18.55
CA ALA A 18 6.41 -9.37 -18.99
C ALA A 18 7.48 -10.45 -19.11
N ALA A 19 8.77 -10.08 -19.26
CA ALA A 19 9.88 -11.03 -19.28
C ALA A 19 10.06 -11.78 -17.95
N LEU A 20 9.73 -11.17 -16.81
CA LEU A 20 9.83 -11.80 -15.48
C LEU A 20 8.71 -12.81 -15.23
N LEU A 21 7.56 -12.64 -15.88
CA LEU A 21 6.40 -13.52 -15.77
C LEU A 21 6.49 -14.75 -16.68
N ARG A 22 7.54 -14.84 -17.51
CA ARG A 22 7.74 -16.00 -18.38
C ARG A 22 7.99 -17.27 -17.56
N PRO A 23 7.49 -18.43 -18.02
CA PRO A 23 7.72 -19.71 -17.35
C PRO A 23 9.22 -19.94 -17.07
N GLY A 24 9.53 -20.39 -15.85
CA GLY A 24 10.92 -20.65 -15.42
C GLY A 24 11.69 -19.44 -14.88
N ARG A 25 11.09 -18.24 -14.82
CA ARG A 25 11.67 -17.07 -14.14
C ARG A 25 11.18 -16.95 -12.70
N LEU A 26 9.95 -16.49 -12.50
CA LEU A 26 9.27 -16.52 -11.20
C LEU A 26 8.48 -17.83 -11.09
N VAL A 27 8.98 -18.75 -10.27
CA VAL A 27 8.44 -20.13 -10.17
C VAL A 27 7.26 -20.22 -9.21
N ALA A 28 7.24 -19.37 -8.19
CA ALA A 28 6.18 -19.29 -7.21
C ALA A 28 5.78 -17.83 -7.01
N GLN A 29 4.49 -17.61 -6.80
CA GLN A 29 3.93 -16.30 -6.49
C GLN A 29 3.16 -16.39 -5.18
N TYR A 30 3.33 -15.37 -4.35
CA TYR A 30 2.54 -15.19 -3.14
C TYR A 30 2.05 -13.76 -3.11
N CYS A 31 0.75 -13.59 -2.89
CA CYS A 31 0.13 -12.28 -2.75
C CYS A 31 -0.20 -12.08 -1.27
N PHE A 32 0.34 -11.01 -0.69
CA PHE A 32 -0.10 -10.57 0.62
C PHE A 32 -1.47 -9.93 0.46
N PRO A 33 -2.54 -10.49 1.06
CA PRO A 33 -3.84 -9.85 1.03
C PRO A 33 -3.76 -8.51 1.77
N SER A 34 -4.59 -7.54 1.34
CA SER A 34 -4.68 -6.23 1.99
C SER A 34 -5.20 -6.31 3.41
N THR A 35 -5.99 -7.34 3.72
CA THR A 35 -6.52 -7.63 5.05
C THR A 35 -6.03 -8.98 5.55
N LEU A 36 -5.78 -9.03 6.85
CA LEU A 36 -5.42 -10.23 7.58
C LEU A 36 -6.69 -10.88 8.12
N ASN A 37 -6.77 -12.22 8.07
CA ASN A 37 -7.91 -12.93 8.65
C ASN A 37 -7.98 -12.70 10.18
N ILE A 38 -9.14 -12.98 10.78
CA ILE A 38 -9.38 -12.71 12.20
C ILE A 38 -8.37 -13.42 13.10
N GLU A 39 -8.04 -14.68 12.80
CA GLU A 39 -7.12 -15.50 13.59
C GLU A 39 -5.70 -14.93 13.59
N ASN A 40 -5.14 -14.64 12.41
CA ASN A 40 -3.80 -14.08 12.31
C ASN A 40 -3.77 -12.63 12.79
N ALA A 41 -4.85 -11.86 12.63
CA ALA A 41 -4.97 -10.51 13.16
C ALA A 41 -4.93 -10.50 14.68
N ARG A 42 -5.67 -11.39 15.35
CA ARG A 42 -5.58 -11.58 16.81
C ARG A 42 -4.22 -12.09 17.25
N CYS A 43 -3.63 -13.03 16.53
CA CYS A 43 -2.28 -13.52 16.83
C CYS A 43 -1.24 -12.40 16.74
N LEU A 44 -1.32 -11.55 15.71
CA LEU A 44 -0.46 -10.39 15.57
C LEU A 44 -0.71 -9.38 16.70
N ALA A 45 -1.97 -9.02 16.96
CA ALA A 45 -2.37 -8.10 18.01
C ALA A 45 -1.84 -8.52 19.39
N ASP A 46 -1.95 -9.82 19.71
CA ASP A 46 -1.42 -10.40 20.94
C ASP A 46 0.11 -10.29 20.98
N SER A 47 0.78 -10.61 19.87
CA SER A 47 2.25 -10.52 19.77
C SER A 47 2.81 -9.10 19.93
N ILE A 48 2.04 -8.08 19.56
CA ILE A 48 2.43 -6.66 19.68
C ILE A 48 1.90 -5.99 20.96
N GLY A 49 1.18 -6.73 21.81
CA GLY A 49 0.70 -6.27 23.11
C GLY A 49 -0.57 -5.42 23.09
N VAL A 50 -1.47 -5.63 22.12
CA VAL A 50 -2.79 -4.97 22.07
C VAL A 50 -3.75 -5.65 23.04
N SER A 51 -4.28 -4.90 24.01
CA SER A 51 -5.21 -5.42 25.03
C SER A 51 -6.62 -5.71 24.51
N LYS A 52 -7.02 -5.13 23.37
CA LYS A 52 -8.40 -5.12 22.84
C LYS A 52 -8.64 -6.19 21.77
N LEU A 53 -8.15 -7.41 21.99
CA LEU A 53 -8.24 -8.53 21.04
C LEU A 53 -9.67 -8.87 20.60
N ASP A 54 -10.63 -8.75 21.52
CA ASP A 54 -12.04 -9.07 21.27
C ASP A 54 -12.73 -8.11 20.27
N GLN A 55 -12.13 -6.95 20.01
CA GLN A 55 -12.65 -5.97 19.04
C GLN A 55 -12.37 -6.37 17.58
N ILE A 56 -11.47 -7.33 17.36
CA ILE A 56 -11.17 -7.86 16.03
C ILE A 56 -12.23 -8.90 15.68
N THR A 57 -13.35 -8.46 15.10
CA THR A 57 -14.48 -9.30 14.66
C THR A 57 -14.53 -9.49 13.16
N GLU A 58 -13.75 -8.71 12.41
CA GLU A 58 -13.65 -8.75 10.95
C GLU A 58 -12.19 -8.78 10.48
N PRO A 59 -11.92 -9.16 9.23
CA PRO A 59 -10.58 -9.08 8.65
C PRO A 59 -10.08 -7.63 8.61
N LEU A 60 -8.90 -7.37 9.17
CA LEU A 60 -8.35 -6.02 9.31
C LEU A 60 -7.04 -5.85 8.53
N PRO A 61 -6.77 -4.66 7.96
CA PRO A 61 -5.46 -4.36 7.41
C PRO A 61 -4.44 -4.24 8.54
N LEU A 62 -3.17 -4.54 8.23
CA LEU A 62 -2.07 -4.48 9.20
C LEU A 62 -1.98 -3.10 9.88
N ALA A 63 -2.18 -2.03 9.12
CA ALA A 63 -2.13 -0.65 9.63
C ALA A 63 -3.10 -0.43 10.80
N ASN A 64 -4.34 -0.91 10.70
CA ASN A 64 -5.34 -0.75 11.75
C ASN A 64 -4.95 -1.51 13.02
N ILE A 65 -4.36 -2.70 12.88
CA ILE A 65 -3.91 -3.51 14.03
C ILE A 65 -2.78 -2.79 14.79
N TYR A 66 -1.85 -2.18 14.07
CA TYR A 66 -0.80 -1.36 14.69
C TYR A 66 -1.35 -0.06 15.31
N ALA A 67 -2.32 0.57 14.67
CA ALA A 67 -2.99 1.75 15.22
C ALA A 67 -3.74 1.46 16.53
N MET A 68 -4.27 0.24 16.72
CA MET A 68 -4.89 -0.16 17.99
C MET A 68 -3.92 -0.21 19.18
N ARG A 69 -2.62 -0.37 18.91
CA ARG A 69 -1.57 -0.38 19.94
C ARG A 69 -1.23 1.04 20.38
N ASP A 70 -1.10 1.93 19.40
CA ASP A 70 -0.79 3.33 19.63
C ASP A 70 -2.11 4.07 19.84
N GLU A 71 -2.64 4.09 21.08
CA GLU A 71 -3.93 4.72 21.43
C GLU A 71 -4.00 6.26 21.19
N ASN A 72 -3.23 6.81 20.25
CA ASN A 72 -3.23 8.19 19.80
C ASN A 72 -3.02 8.30 18.28
N VAL A 73 -4.01 7.99 17.45
CA VAL A 73 -4.08 8.54 16.08
C VAL A 73 -5.53 8.83 15.69
N VAL A 74 -5.73 10.05 15.21
CA VAL A 74 -6.98 10.69 14.80
C VAL A 74 -7.64 9.90 13.67
N GLU A 75 -8.94 9.65 13.77
CA GLU A 75 -9.72 9.14 12.64
C GLU A 75 -9.88 10.24 11.60
N GLU A 76 -9.21 10.10 10.45
CA GLU A 76 -9.63 10.85 9.27
C GLU A 76 -10.85 10.14 8.68
N GLN A 77 -12.02 10.76 8.89
CA GLN A 77 -13.23 10.47 8.14
C GLN A 77 -12.97 10.84 6.68
N ASP A 78 -12.75 9.84 5.83
CA ASP A 78 -12.85 10.00 4.38
C ASP A 78 -14.34 10.14 4.00
N ASP A 79 -14.91 11.32 4.29
CA ASP A 79 -16.11 11.80 3.62
C ASP A 79 -15.77 12.05 2.15
N SER A 80 -15.93 11.02 1.31
CA SER A 80 -16.33 11.14 -0.08
C SER A 80 -15.80 12.35 -0.88
N ILE A 81 -14.50 12.42 -1.15
CA ILE A 81 -14.05 13.25 -2.29
C ILE A 81 -14.07 12.41 -3.55
N SER A 82 -15.19 12.55 -4.25
CA SER A 82 -15.38 12.23 -5.65
C SER A 82 -14.14 12.44 -6.51
N SER A 83 -13.97 11.52 -7.45
CA SER A 83 -13.09 11.58 -8.60
C SER A 83 -12.83 13.00 -9.13
N THR A 84 -11.63 13.53 -8.88
CA THR A 84 -10.98 14.38 -9.88
C THR A 84 -9.50 14.02 -9.91
N CYS A 85 -9.13 13.19 -10.87
CA CYS A 85 -7.75 13.10 -11.35
C CYS A 85 -7.29 14.53 -11.65
N ARG A 86 -6.32 15.04 -10.88
CA ARG A 86 -5.66 16.32 -11.16
C ARG A 86 -4.92 16.14 -12.48
N LYS A 87 -5.64 16.40 -13.56
CA LYS A 87 -5.12 16.58 -14.90
C LYS A 87 -3.89 17.48 -14.78
N CYS A 88 -2.74 16.97 -15.18
CA CYS A 88 -1.56 17.77 -15.45
C CYS A 88 -1.98 18.96 -16.32
N LYS A 89 -2.14 20.13 -15.69
CA LYS A 89 -2.22 21.43 -16.34
C LYS A 89 -0.97 22.19 -15.92
N SER A 90 0.16 21.86 -16.54
CA SER A 90 1.22 22.85 -16.69
C SER A 90 0.98 23.52 -18.03
N SER A 91 0.22 24.61 -18.00
CA SER A 91 0.04 25.51 -19.11
C SER A 91 0.13 26.92 -18.55
N THR A 92 1.27 27.57 -18.73
CA THR A 92 1.46 29.02 -18.87
C THR A 92 2.82 29.16 -19.54
N VAL A 93 2.88 29.34 -20.86
CA VAL A 93 2.75 30.61 -21.60
C VAL A 93 3.89 31.57 -21.25
N HIS A 94 4.64 31.89 -22.31
CA HIS A 94 5.63 32.96 -22.44
C HIS A 94 5.26 34.26 -21.73
N GLN A 95 6.24 34.89 -21.06
CA GLN A 95 6.77 36.24 -21.34
C GLN A 95 7.39 36.86 -20.08
N GLU A 96 8.64 37.31 -20.19
CA GLU A 96 9.31 38.44 -19.51
C GLU A 96 10.80 38.35 -19.88
N ALA A 97 11.58 39.37 -20.21
CA ALA A 97 11.51 40.82 -20.37
C ALA A 97 12.77 41.18 -21.22
N ALA A 98 12.90 42.23 -22.03
CA ALA A 98 13.03 43.67 -21.79
C ALA A 98 13.51 44.26 -23.15
N GLU A 99 12.98 45.37 -23.70
CA GLU A 99 13.48 46.77 -23.54
C GLU A 99 15.02 46.87 -23.67
N GLU A 100 15.66 47.69 -24.52
CA GLU A 100 15.37 48.99 -25.13
C GLU A 100 16.43 49.29 -26.23
N GLU A 101 16.09 50.24 -27.11
CA GLU A 101 16.90 51.02 -28.11
C GLU A 101 17.60 50.34 -29.30
#